data_AF-A0A7G6Y0B6-F1
#
_entry.id   AF-A0A7G6Y0B6-F1
#
_cell.length_a   1.000
_cell.length_b   1.000
_cell.length_c   1.000
_cell.angle_alpha   90.00
_cell.angle_beta   90.00
_cell.angle_gamma   90.00
#
_symmetry.space_group_name_H-M   'P 1'
#
loop_
_entity.id
_entity.type
_entity.pdbx_description
1 polymer ?
#
loop_
_entity_poly.entity_id
_entity_poly.type
_entity_poly.pdbx_seq_one_letter_code
_entity_poly.pdbx_strand_id
1 'polypeptide(L)'
;MSIFFAGLLLGTPMIDHHRVEIDHGGHRVEVTYRSDAALAHRQIGAAGAPGRPATLRCAWTAKLTVEREARSSAGHVLKRAIASETPISGTRPGWCDTQRGAIAQEVAMRSSEMREHLLAVAAEDRGALALELDRVHAPACG
;
A
#
# COMPACT_ATOMS: atom_id res chain seq x y z
N MET A 1 12.49 -27.26 22.02
CA MET A 1 13.15 -25.96 22.08
C MET A 1 12.30 -25.00 21.26
N SER A 2 11.37 -24.30 21.91
CA SER A 2 10.35 -23.48 21.26
C SER A 2 10.93 -22.10 20.97
N ILE A 3 11.00 -21.72 19.69
CA ILE A 3 11.41 -20.38 19.27
C ILE A 3 10.14 -19.56 19.03
N PHE A 4 9.98 -18.49 19.79
CA PHE A 4 8.93 -17.49 19.61
C PHE A 4 9.19 -16.71 18.31
N PHE A 5 8.21 -16.69 17.40
CA PHE A 5 8.19 -15.74 16.29
C PHE A 5 7.80 -14.36 16.86
N ALA A 6 8.79 -13.51 17.10
CA ALA A 6 8.55 -12.09 17.36
C ALA A 6 8.45 -11.37 16.01
N GLY A 7 7.23 -11.19 15.51
CA GLY A 7 6.96 -10.28 14.40
C GLY A 7 7.06 -8.84 14.88
N LEU A 8 8.05 -8.08 14.38
CA LEU A 8 8.11 -6.63 14.55
C LEU A 8 7.79 -5.96 13.21
N LEU A 9 6.61 -5.36 13.12
CA LEU A 9 6.21 -4.44 12.06
C LEU A 9 6.76 -3.04 12.40
N LEU A 10 7.94 -2.65 11.92
CA LEU A 10 8.36 -1.25 12.05
C LEU A 10 9.11 -0.73 10.83
N GLY A 11 8.40 0.19 10.16
CA GLY A 11 8.80 0.98 9.02
C GLY A 11 7.58 1.23 8.15
N THR A 12 6.55 1.95 8.65
CA THR A 12 5.39 2.37 7.82
C THR A 12 5.88 3.42 6.82
N PRO A 13 6.03 3.08 5.52
CA PRO A 13 6.44 4.06 4.53
C PRO A 13 5.24 4.96 4.18
N MET A 14 5.54 6.23 3.91
CA MET A 14 4.66 7.32 3.45
C MET A 14 3.23 6.91 3.07
N ILE A 15 2.26 7.28 3.91
CA ILE A 15 0.84 7.30 3.53
C ILE A 15 0.66 8.44 2.53
N ASP A 16 0.79 8.15 1.23
CA ASP A 16 0.27 9.06 0.23
C ASP A 16 -1.25 9.00 0.26
N HIS A 17 -1.89 10.17 0.18
CA HIS A 17 -3.33 10.26 0.20
C HIS A 17 -3.83 11.14 -0.95
N HIS A 18 -4.96 10.74 -1.50
CA HIS A 18 -5.68 11.47 -2.54
C HIS A 18 -7.09 11.72 -2.06
N ARG A 19 -7.44 12.99 -1.92
CA ARG A 19 -8.77 13.42 -1.51
C ARG A 19 -9.50 14.04 -2.69
N VAL A 20 -10.78 13.69 -2.84
CA VAL A 20 -11.71 14.33 -3.75
C VAL A 20 -13.03 14.58 -3.04
N GLU A 21 -13.72 15.64 -3.46
CA GLU A 21 -15.12 15.87 -3.10
C GLU A 21 -15.98 15.58 -4.32
N ILE A 22 -17.10 14.88 -4.10
CA ILE A 22 -18.09 14.62 -5.14
C ILE A 22 -19.47 14.98 -4.60
N ASP A 23 -20.33 15.50 -5.47
CA ASP A 23 -21.76 15.65 -5.18
C ASP A 23 -22.48 14.41 -5.74
N HIS A 24 -23.22 13.70 -4.88
CA HIS A 24 -23.95 12.49 -5.25
C HIS A 24 -25.30 12.46 -4.55
N GLY A 25 -26.40 12.29 -5.30
CA GLY A 25 -27.75 12.25 -4.71
C GLY A 25 -28.15 13.51 -3.93
N GLY A 26 -27.57 14.67 -4.24
CA GLY A 26 -27.80 15.93 -3.50
C GLY A 26 -26.97 16.10 -2.22
N HIS A 27 -26.07 15.16 -1.92
CA HIS A 27 -25.18 15.20 -0.76
C HIS A 27 -23.72 15.36 -1.18
N ARG A 28 -22.95 16.10 -0.38
CA ARG A 28 -21.49 16.19 -0.50
C ARG A 28 -20.87 14.94 0.08
N VAL A 29 -19.97 14.30 -0.66
CA VAL A 29 -19.20 13.13 -0.21
C VAL A 29 -17.71 13.45 -0.28
N GLU A 30 -17.04 13.43 0.87
CA GLU A 30 -15.58 13.49 0.95
C GLU A 30 -15.03 12.07 0.77
N VAL A 31 -14.20 11.86 -0.25
CA VAL A 31 -13.57 10.58 -0.55
C VAL A 31 -12.07 10.73 -0.35
N THR A 32 -11.49 9.88 0.50
CA THR A 32 -10.05 9.80 0.72
C THR A 32 -9.56 8.41 0.33
N TYR A 33 -8.62 8.37 -0.59
CA TYR A 33 -7.82 7.18 -0.91
C TYR A 33 -6.47 7.27 -0.19
N ARG A 34 -6.00 6.16 0.36
CA ARG A 34 -4.71 6.05 1.05
C ARG A 34 -3.98 4.83 0.52
N SER A 35 -2.70 4.97 0.20
CA SER A 35 -1.84 3.83 -0.09
C SER A 35 -1.05 3.39 1.15
N ASP A 36 -0.83 2.08 1.27
CA ASP A 36 0.12 1.46 2.19
C ASP A 36 1.07 0.56 1.39
N ALA A 37 2.32 0.42 1.85
CA ALA A 37 3.30 -0.45 1.21
C ALA A 37 3.85 -1.49 2.20
N ALA A 38 3.55 -2.76 1.93
CA ALA A 38 4.07 -3.89 2.70
C ALA A 38 5.39 -4.39 2.10
N LEU A 39 6.50 -4.26 2.85
CA LEU A 39 7.84 -4.63 2.40
C LEU A 39 8.21 -6.06 2.83
N ALA A 40 8.55 -6.91 1.87
CA ALA A 40 9.08 -8.25 2.06
C ALA A 40 10.53 -8.34 1.61
N HIS A 41 11.34 -9.11 2.35
CA HIS A 41 12.76 -9.33 2.08
C HIS A 41 13.06 -10.82 1.93
N ARG A 42 14.07 -11.15 1.12
CA ARG A 42 14.57 -12.51 0.94
C ARG A 42 16.09 -12.52 0.86
N GLN A 43 16.73 -13.23 1.79
CA GLN A 43 18.17 -13.48 1.75
C GLN A 43 18.48 -14.50 0.64
N ILE A 44 19.38 -14.13 -0.26
CA ILE A 44 19.88 -14.98 -1.35
C ILE A 44 21.40 -15.09 -1.24
N GLY A 45 21.95 -16.23 -1.64
CA GLY A 45 23.39 -16.47 -1.69
C GLY A 45 23.98 -16.94 -0.36
N ALA A 46 25.31 -17.03 -0.30
CA ALA A 46 26.05 -17.55 0.85
C ALA A 46 27.10 -16.56 1.33
N ALA A 47 27.34 -16.57 2.65
CA ALA A 47 28.48 -15.91 3.23
C ALA A 47 29.77 -16.52 2.66
N GLY A 48 30.74 -15.66 2.33
CA GLY A 48 32.05 -16.11 1.85
C GLY A 48 32.83 -16.78 2.98
N ALA A 49 33.50 -17.89 2.65
CA ALA A 49 34.55 -18.45 3.50
C ALA A 49 35.81 -17.56 3.43
N PRO A 50 36.77 -17.69 4.37
CA PRO A 50 38.05 -16.98 4.26
C PRO A 50 38.70 -17.20 2.89
N GLY A 51 39.06 -16.11 2.21
CA GLY A 51 39.63 -16.14 0.85
C GLY A 51 38.62 -16.33 -0.30
N ARG A 52 37.31 -16.41 -0.02
CA ARG A 52 36.26 -16.47 -1.06
C ARG A 52 35.31 -15.26 -0.97
N PRO A 53 34.92 -14.65 -2.11
CA PRO A 53 33.96 -13.56 -2.10
C PRO A 53 32.58 -14.05 -1.63
N ALA A 54 31.88 -13.22 -0.86
CA ALA A 54 30.49 -13.47 -0.50
C ALA A 54 29.57 -13.20 -1.70
N THR A 55 28.53 -14.01 -1.84
CA THR A 55 27.51 -13.85 -2.90
C THR A 55 26.17 -13.38 -2.35
N LEU A 56 26.16 -12.94 -1.09
CA LEU A 56 24.96 -12.50 -0.39
C LEU A 56 24.30 -11.34 -1.13
N ARG A 57 23.00 -11.48 -1.36
CA ARG A 57 22.12 -10.42 -1.83
C ARG A 57 20.83 -10.46 -1.04
N CYS A 58 20.31 -9.28 -0.72
CA CYS A 58 18.95 -9.13 -0.28
C CYS A 58 18.06 -8.78 -1.47
N ALA A 59 17.16 -9.67 -1.86
CA ALA A 59 16.05 -9.32 -2.74
C ALA A 59 14.91 -8.76 -1.91
N TRP A 60 14.20 -7.78 -2.45
CA TRP A 60 13.07 -7.16 -1.75
C TRP A 60 11.92 -6.86 -2.70
N THR A 61 10.71 -6.81 -2.14
CA THR A 61 9.49 -6.47 -2.86
C THR A 61 8.57 -5.66 -1.93
N ALA A 62 8.12 -4.50 -2.37
CA ALA A 62 7.09 -3.71 -1.73
C ALA A 62 5.76 -3.95 -2.47
N LYS A 63 4.77 -4.47 -1.76
CA LYS A 63 3.40 -4.61 -2.26
C LYS A 63 2.61 -3.38 -1.87
N LEU A 64 1.98 -2.71 -2.83
CA LEU A 64 1.08 -1.60 -2.57
C LEU A 64 -0.34 -2.10 -2.35
N THR A 65 -1.07 -1.46 -1.43
CA THR A 65 -2.50 -1.63 -1.23
C THR A 65 -3.16 -0.27 -1.12
N VAL A 66 -4.36 -0.10 -1.69
CA VAL A 66 -5.11 1.16 -1.60
C VAL A 66 -6.38 0.96 -0.78
N GLU A 67 -6.60 1.81 0.20
CA GLU A 67 -7.84 1.89 0.97
C GLU A 67 -8.61 3.15 0.58
N ARG A 68 -9.93 3.01 0.35
CA ARG A 68 -10.86 4.12 0.21
C ARG A 68 -11.71 4.26 1.46
N GLU A 69 -11.87 5.50 1.90
CA GLU A 69 -12.92 5.92 2.82
C GLU A 69 -13.74 7.06 2.18
N ALA A 70 -15.07 6.89 2.10
CA ALA A 70 -16.00 7.91 1.62
C ALA A 70 -16.96 8.29 2.76
N ARG A 71 -17.09 9.59 3.04
CA ARG A 71 -17.93 10.15 4.10
C ARG A 71 -18.95 11.11 3.49
N SER A 72 -20.23 10.78 3.62
CA SER A 72 -21.33 11.65 3.20
C SER A 72 -21.70 12.66 4.28
N SER A 73 -22.12 13.86 3.89
CA SER A 73 -22.72 14.85 4.81
C SER A 73 -23.99 14.34 5.50
N ALA A 74 -24.64 13.30 4.95
CA ALA A 74 -25.75 12.58 5.59
C ALA A 74 -25.30 11.62 6.72
N GLY A 75 -24.00 11.50 6.99
CA GLY A 75 -23.44 10.69 8.08
C GLY A 75 -23.03 9.27 7.71
N HIS A 76 -23.22 8.85 6.46
CA HIS A 76 -22.78 7.53 5.98
C HIS A 76 -21.27 7.49 5.76
N VAL A 77 -20.63 6.38 6.18
CA VAL A 77 -19.22 6.10 5.94
C VAL A 77 -19.08 4.78 5.21
N LEU A 78 -18.43 4.79 4.05
CA LEU A 78 -18.12 3.61 3.25
C LEU A 78 -16.61 3.40 3.22
N LYS A 79 -16.17 2.20 3.59
CA LYS A 79 -14.75 1.81 3.56
C LYS A 79 -14.55 0.61 2.67
N ARG A 80 -13.47 0.63 1.87
CA ARG A 80 -13.11 -0.45 0.98
C ARG A 80 -11.60 -0.57 0.84
N ALA A 81 -11.08 -1.78 1.00
CA ALA A 81 -9.75 -2.11 0.49
C ALA A 81 -9.86 -2.46 -0.99
N ILE A 82 -9.10 -1.77 -1.83
CA ILE A 82 -9.05 -2.00 -3.27
C ILE A 82 -7.76 -2.78 -3.53
N ALA A 83 -7.93 -4.05 -3.86
CA ALA A 83 -6.82 -4.91 -4.21
C ALA A 83 -6.19 -4.39 -5.51
N SER A 84 -5.04 -3.74 -5.37
CA SER A 84 -4.26 -3.23 -6.49
C SER A 84 -2.80 -3.46 -6.16
N GLU A 85 -2.30 -4.63 -6.56
CA GLU A 85 -0.92 -5.02 -6.28
C GLU A 85 -0.03 -4.54 -7.43
N THR A 86 0.66 -3.42 -7.23
CA THR A 86 1.84 -3.07 -8.06
C THR A 86 3.10 -3.35 -7.25
N PRO A 87 3.76 -4.51 -7.48
CA PRO A 87 4.97 -4.83 -6.75
C PRO A 87 6.15 -3.99 -7.26
N ILE A 88 6.71 -3.16 -6.38
CA ILE A 88 8.01 -2.54 -6.62
C ILE A 88 9.06 -3.48 -6.06
N SER A 89 10.13 -3.77 -6.82
CA SER A 89 11.15 -4.72 -6.38
C SER A 89 12.56 -4.26 -6.67
N GLY A 90 13.51 -4.84 -5.96
CA GLY A 90 14.92 -4.56 -6.14
C GLY A 90 15.82 -5.56 -5.45
N THR A 91 17.13 -5.32 -5.57
CA THR A 91 18.14 -6.14 -4.90
C THR A 91 19.27 -5.28 -4.37
N ARG A 92 19.85 -5.70 -3.25
CA ARG A 92 21.01 -5.05 -2.61
C ARG A 92 22.07 -6.09 -2.29
N PRO A 93 23.37 -5.79 -2.43
CA PRO A 93 24.42 -6.69 -1.97
C PRO A 93 24.42 -6.79 -0.43
N GLY A 94 24.78 -7.95 0.09
CA GLY A 94 24.92 -8.20 1.53
C GLY A 94 23.69 -8.81 2.20
N TRP A 95 23.69 -8.74 3.52
CA TRP A 95 22.63 -9.27 4.38
C TRP A 95 21.37 -8.39 4.35
N CYS A 96 20.18 -8.98 4.31
CA CYS A 96 18.94 -8.21 4.37
C CYS A 96 18.87 -7.31 5.61
N ASP A 97 19.37 -7.82 6.74
CA ASP A 97 19.36 -7.12 8.01
C ASP A 97 20.11 -5.79 7.99
N THR A 98 21.22 -5.73 7.25
CA THR A 98 22.03 -4.51 7.11
C THR A 98 21.49 -3.56 6.05
N GLN A 99 20.68 -4.06 5.11
CA GLN A 99 20.14 -3.28 4.01
C GLN A 99 18.77 -2.64 4.30
N ARG A 100 18.07 -3.04 5.38
CA ARG A 100 16.71 -2.57 5.71
C ARG A 100 16.51 -1.06 5.56
N GLY A 101 17.36 -0.25 6.20
CA GLY A 101 17.22 1.22 6.16
C GLY A 101 17.41 1.79 4.76
N ALA A 102 18.33 1.22 3.99
CA ALA A 102 18.60 1.71 2.64
C ALA A 102 17.56 1.23 1.62
N ILE A 103 16.95 0.06 1.83
CA ILE A 103 15.78 -0.41 1.09
C ILE A 103 14.58 0.50 1.39
N ALA A 104 14.36 0.88 2.65
CA ALA A 104 13.29 1.82 3.01
C ALA A 104 13.45 3.18 2.30
N GLN A 105 14.69 3.69 2.20
CA GLN A 105 14.98 4.91 1.42
C GLN A 105 14.73 4.70 -0.08
N GLU A 106 15.12 3.54 -0.62
CA GLU A 106 14.87 3.20 -2.03
C GLU A 106 13.38 3.15 -2.36
N VAL A 107 12.57 2.58 -1.46
CA VAL A 107 11.10 2.57 -1.53
C VAL A 107 10.55 4.00 -1.44
N ALA A 108 11.05 4.84 -0.51
CA ALA A 108 10.61 6.23 -0.37
C ALA A 108 10.93 7.09 -1.61
N MET A 109 12.05 6.82 -2.31
CA MET A 109 12.39 7.47 -3.58
C MET A 109 11.43 7.11 -4.72
N ARG A 110 10.59 6.07 -4.57
CA ARG A 110 9.57 5.65 -5.54
C ARG A 110 8.20 6.31 -5.27
N SER A 111 8.14 7.34 -4.46
CA SER A 111 6.90 8.02 -4.08
C SER A 111 6.09 8.53 -5.28
N SER A 112 6.73 8.96 -6.37
CA SER A 112 6.02 9.37 -7.59
C SER A 112 5.30 8.20 -8.26
N GLU A 113 5.96 7.05 -8.39
CA GLU A 113 5.37 5.82 -8.95
C GLU A 113 4.20 5.32 -8.09
N MET A 114 4.34 5.38 -6.77
CA MET A 114 3.25 5.05 -5.84
C MET A 114 2.06 6.01 -5.95
N ARG A 115 2.33 7.31 -6.13
CA ARG A 115 1.30 8.33 -6.29
C ARG A 115 0.55 8.17 -7.61
N GLU A 116 1.26 7.93 -8.71
CA GLU A 116 0.65 7.64 -10.01
C GLU A 116 -0.26 6.42 -9.92
N HIS A 117 0.20 5.37 -9.23
CA HIS A 117 -0.61 4.18 -8.98
C HIS A 117 -1.86 4.48 -8.14
N LEU A 118 -1.75 5.25 -7.05
CA LEU A 118 -2.88 5.67 -6.22
C LEU A 118 -3.94 6.43 -7.04
N LEU A 119 -3.51 7.34 -7.92
CA LEU A 119 -4.40 8.10 -8.79
C LEU A 119 -5.08 7.22 -9.85
N ALA A 120 -4.36 6.24 -10.41
CA ALA A 120 -4.94 5.28 -11.35
C ALA A 120 -6.04 4.44 -10.69
N VAL A 121 -5.77 3.89 -9.49
CA VAL A 121 -6.76 3.13 -8.71
C VAL A 121 -7.98 3.98 -8.36
N ALA A 122 -7.77 5.23 -7.92
CA ALA A 122 -8.88 6.14 -7.63
C ALA A 122 -9.71 6.49 -8.86
N ALA A 123 -9.11 6.53 -10.05
CA ALA A 123 -9.83 6.77 -11.30
C ALA A 123 -10.68 5.56 -11.72
N GLU A 124 -10.15 4.35 -11.57
CA GLU A 124 -10.85 3.09 -11.88
C GLU A 124 -12.01 2.81 -10.91
N ASP A 125 -11.85 3.14 -9.63
CA ASP A 125 -12.85 2.86 -8.59
C ASP A 125 -14.11 3.74 -8.68
N ARG A 126 -14.08 4.85 -9.45
CA ARG A 126 -15.20 5.82 -9.50
C ARG A 126 -16.56 5.18 -9.78
N GLY A 127 -16.62 4.22 -10.71
CA GLY A 127 -17.86 3.53 -11.06
C GLY A 127 -18.38 2.64 -9.93
N ALA A 128 -17.49 1.94 -9.23
CA ALA A 128 -17.85 1.11 -8.08
C ALA A 128 -18.33 1.97 -6.91
N LEU A 129 -17.66 3.09 -6.64
CA LEU A 129 -18.06 4.06 -5.61
C LEU A 129 -19.46 4.64 -5.88
N ALA A 130 -19.76 5.05 -7.13
CA ALA A 130 -21.08 5.58 -7.47
C ALA A 130 -22.20 4.57 -7.16
N LEU A 131 -22.00 3.30 -7.54
CA LEU A 131 -22.94 2.22 -7.24
C LEU A 131 -23.08 1.94 -5.73
N GLU A 132 -22.00 2.05 -4.96
CA GLU A 132 -22.07 1.93 -3.50
C GLU A 132 -22.87 3.08 -2.89
N LEU A 133 -22.68 4.30 -3.37
CA LEU A 133 -23.44 5.46 -2.90
C LEU A 133 -24.93 5.35 -3.26
N ASP A 134 -25.27 4.89 -4.46
CA ASP A 134 -26.66 4.66 -4.86
C ASP A 134 -27.37 3.67 -3.94
N ARG A 135 -26.71 2.59 -3.54
CA ARG A 135 -27.28 1.58 -2.62
C ARG A 135 -27.57 2.15 -1.24
N VAL A 136 -26.77 3.08 -0.76
CA VAL A 136 -26.96 3.71 0.56
C VAL A 136 -28.09 4.73 0.55
N HIS A 137 -28.34 5.38 -0.59
CA HIS A 137 -29.41 6.37 -0.74
C HIS A 137 -30.69 5.80 -1.37
N ALA A 138 -30.71 4.52 -1.74
CA ALA A 138 -31.91 3.87 -2.24
C ALA A 138 -33.02 3.97 -1.18
N PRO A 139 -34.20 4.52 -1.51
CA PRO A 139 -35.30 4.57 -0.56
C PRO A 139 -35.62 3.14 -0.11
N ALA A 140 -35.67 2.91 1.20
CA ALA A 140 -36.21 1.66 1.71
C ALA A 140 -37.61 1.51 1.12
N CYS A 141 -37.85 0.41 0.39
CA CYS A 141 -39.20 0.11 -0.07
C CYS A 141 -40.08 -0.01 1.17
N GLY A 142 -41.03 0.91 1.31
CA GLY A 142 -42.08 0.88 2.33
C GLY A 142 -43.12 -0.18 2.02
#